data_AF-R7P5K6-F1
#
_entry.id   AF-R7P5K6-F1
#
_cell.length_a   1.000
_cell.length_b   1.000
_cell.length_c   1.000
_cell.angle_alpha   90.00
_cell.angle_beta   90.00
_cell.angle_gamma   90.00
#
_symmetry.space_group_name_H-M   'P 1'
#
loop_
_entity.id
_entity.type
_entity.pdbx_description
1 polymer ?
#
loop_
_entity_poly.entity_id
_entity_poly.type
_entity_poly.pdbx_seq_one_letter_code
_entity_poly.pdbx_strand_id
1 'polypeptide(L)' 'MAVPFRRTSKTKKRMRRTHLKKEVGALTKCSKCGATLRPHRACTKCGNYNGKTVINVAEENE' A
#
# COMPACT_ATOMS: atom_id res chain seq x y z
N MET A 1 -2.78 -29.78 27.50
CA MET A 1 -2.37 -28.67 26.60
C MET A 1 -1.25 -29.17 25.71
N ALA A 2 -1.31 -28.95 24.39
CA ALA A 2 -0.24 -29.37 23.48
C ALA A 2 0.92 -28.35 23.56
N VAL A 3 2.03 -28.76 24.17
CA VAL A 3 3.24 -27.94 24.31
C VAL A 3 4.31 -28.50 23.37
N PRO A 4 5.06 -27.67 22.63
CA PRO A 4 6.15 -28.17 21.80
C PRO A 4 7.20 -28.88 22.66
N PHE A 5 7.50 -30.14 22.33
CA PHE A 5 8.52 -30.94 23.02
C PHE A 5 9.93 -30.33 22.94
N ARG A 6 10.24 -29.58 21.86
CA ARG A 6 11.55 -28.94 21.65
C ARG A 6 11.43 -27.56 21.00
N ARG A 7 12.43 -26.72 21.22
CA ARG A 7 12.58 -25.43 20.54
C ARG A 7 12.80 -25.63 19.04
N THR A 8 12.07 -24.91 18.20
CA THR A 8 12.32 -24.89 16.75
C THR A 8 13.67 -24.27 16.44
N SER A 9 14.49 -24.93 15.62
CA SER A 9 15.82 -24.43 15.22
C SER A 9 15.73 -23.10 14.45
N LYS A 10 16.81 -22.31 14.51
CA LYS A 10 16.89 -21.01 13.80
C LYS A 10 16.68 -21.19 12.30
N THR A 11 17.28 -22.21 11.69
CA THR A 11 17.17 -22.54 10.27
C THR A 11 15.73 -22.89 9.89
N LYS A 12 15.06 -23.77 10.64
CA LYS A 12 13.66 -24.17 10.37
C LYS A 12 12.69 -22.99 10.51
N LYS A 13 12.91 -22.12 11.51
CA LYS A 13 12.14 -20.86 11.68
C LYS A 13 12.33 -19.91 10.49
N ARG A 14 13.56 -19.75 9.99
CA ARG A 14 13.87 -18.87 8.84
C ARG A 14 13.28 -19.42 7.54
N MET A 15 13.47 -20.71 7.26
CA MET A 15 12.88 -21.37 6.08
C MET A 15 11.37 -21.25 6.03
N ARG A 16 10.67 -21.38 7.17
CA ARG A 16 9.21 -21.19 7.21
C ARG A 16 8.78 -19.74 6.89
N ARG A 17 9.63 -18.74 7.14
CA ARG A 17 9.32 -17.32 6.95
C ARG A 17 9.67 -16.79 5.56
N THR A 18 10.28 -17.59 4.68
CA THR A 18 10.72 -17.15 3.35
C THR A 18 9.58 -16.68 2.46
N HIS A 19 8.40 -17.29 2.61
CA HIS A 19 7.20 -16.92 1.84
C HIS A 19 6.51 -15.65 2.36
N LEU A 20 6.84 -15.18 3.58
CA LEU A 20 6.22 -14.01 4.21
C LEU A 20 6.89 -12.70 3.76
N LYS A 21 7.01 -12.51 2.45
CA LYS A 21 7.53 -11.29 1.84
C LYS A 21 6.39 -10.30 1.55
N LYS A 22 6.63 -9.01 1.80
CA LYS A 22 5.68 -7.94 1.43
C LYS A 22 5.99 -7.49 0.01
N GLU A 23 4.95 -7.33 -0.79
CA GLU A 23 5.06 -6.76 -2.13
C GLU A 23 4.63 -5.30 -2.11
N VAL A 24 5.28 -4.48 -2.93
CA VAL A 24 4.94 -3.07 -3.08
C VAL A 24 3.73 -2.98 -4.01
N GLY A 25 2.70 -2.24 -3.59
CA GLY A 25 1.53 -1.99 -4.42
C GLY A 25 1.87 -1.14 -5.64
N ALA A 26 1.12 -1.30 -6.72
CA ALA A 26 1.30 -0.51 -7.94
C ALA A 26 1.10 0.99 -7.68
N LEU A 27 2.01 1.79 -8.24
CA LEU A 27 2.00 3.25 -8.19
C LEU A 27 2.02 3.79 -9.62
N THR A 28 1.16 4.75 -9.90
CA THR A 28 1.04 5.46 -11.17
C THR A 28 1.25 6.96 -10.97
N LYS A 29 1.52 7.69 -12.05
CA LYS A 29 1.62 9.17 -12.00
C LYS A 29 0.26 9.79 -12.35
N CYS A 30 -0.09 10.88 -11.66
CA CYS A 30 -1.26 11.67 -11.99
C CYS A 30 -1.04 12.44 -13.30
N SER A 31 -1.97 12.35 -14.25
CA SER A 31 -1.88 13.08 -15.51
C SER A 31 -1.98 14.60 -15.37
N LYS A 32 -2.60 15.12 -14.29
CA LYS A 32 -2.79 16.57 -14.08
C LYS A 32 -1.67 17.22 -13.26
N CYS A 33 -1.22 16.59 -12.19
CA CYS A 33 -0.26 17.20 -11.24
C CYS A 33 1.05 16.42 -11.09
N GLY A 34 1.24 15.31 -11.80
CA GLY A 34 2.47 14.51 -11.75
C GLY A 34 2.73 13.76 -10.43
N ALA A 35 1.85 13.91 -9.43
CA ALA A 35 1.98 13.23 -8.15
C ALA A 35 1.84 11.72 -8.28
N THR A 36 2.53 10.97 -7.42
CA THR A 36 2.38 9.52 -7.31
C THR A 36 1.04 9.18 -6.69
N LEU A 37 0.29 8.28 -7.32
CA LEU A 37 -1.00 7.80 -6.84
C LEU A 37 -1.18 6.31 -7.07
N ARG A 38 -2.17 5.75 -6.38
CA ARG A 38 -2.59 4.37 -6.60
C ARG A 38 -3.51 4.32 -7.83
N PRO A 39 -3.43 3.24 -8.64
CA PRO A 39 -4.35 3.06 -9.75
C PRO A 39 -5.81 3.01 -9.27
N HIS A 40 -6.73 3.47 -10.12
CA HIS A 40 -8.18 3.54 -9.88
C HIS A 40 -8.60 4.35 -8.64
N ARG A 41 -7.77 5.30 -8.19
CA ARG A 41 -8.13 6.25 -7.13
C ARG A 41 -8.05 7.69 -7.63
N ALA A 42 -8.90 8.56 -7.06
CA ALA A 42 -8.77 9.99 -7.26
C ALA A 42 -7.48 10.51 -6.65
N CYS A 43 -6.88 11.53 -7.29
CA CYS A 43 -5.69 12.17 -6.77
C CYS A 43 -6.02 12.95 -5.49
N THR A 44 -5.35 12.66 -4.38
CA THR A 44 -5.53 13.40 -3.11
C THR A 44 -5.01 14.83 -3.19
N LYS A 45 -4.06 15.12 -4.08
CA LYS A 45 -3.49 16.48 -4.23
C LYS A 45 -4.31 17.41 -5.12
N CYS A 46 -4.88 16.90 -6.21
CA CYS A 46 -5.58 17.73 -7.18
C CYS A 46 -7.07 17.39 -7.34
N GLY A 47 -7.58 16.45 -6.56
CA GLY A 47 -8.99 16.04 -6.54
C GLY A 47 -9.50 15.43 -7.86
N ASN A 48 -8.62 15.22 -8.84
CA ASN A 48 -8.98 14.81 -10.19
C ASN A 48 -8.91 13.29 -10.35
N TYR A 49 -9.92 12.73 -11.02
CA TYR A 49 -9.96 11.37 -11.54
C TYR A 49 -10.51 11.38 -12.97
N ASN A 50 -9.79 10.78 -13.91
CA ASN A 50 -10.20 10.68 -15.32
C ASN A 50 -10.64 12.02 -15.96
N GLY A 51 -9.92 13.10 -15.66
CA GLY A 51 -10.18 14.42 -16.25
C GLY A 51 -11.34 15.19 -15.60
N LYS A 52 -12.02 14.62 -14.61
CA LYS A 52 -13.09 15.27 -13.84
C LYS A 52 -12.61 15.59 -12.43
N THR A 53 -12.90 16.80 -11.95
CA THR A 53 -12.74 17.16 -10.54
C THR A 53 -13.82 16.43 -9.74
N VAL A 54 -13.40 15.38 -9.03
CA VAL A 54 -14.30 14.54 -8.21
C VAL A 54 -14.29 15.01 -6.75
N ILE A 55 -13.18 15.58 -6.30
CA ILE A 55 -13.03 16.14 -4.95
C ILE A 55 -12.85 17.65 -5.12
N ASN A 56 -13.76 18.44 -4.55
CA ASN A 56 -13.58 19.87 -4.39
C ASN A 56 -12.62 20.09 -3.22
N VAL A 57 -11.32 20.24 -3.49
CA VAL A 57 -10.29 20.48 -2.47
C VAL A 57 -10.32 21.95 -1.99
N ALA A 58 -11.51 22.55 -1.90
CA ALA A 58 -11.70 23.96 -1.56
C ALA A 58 -11.95 24.21 -0.07
N GLU A 59 -12.17 23.18 0.75
CA GLU A 59 -12.42 23.34 2.19
C GLU A 59 -11.70 22.19 2.92
N GLU A 60 -11.20 22.42 4.14
CA GLU A 60 -10.32 21.54 4.96
C GLU A 60 -8.80 21.80 4.83
N ASN A 61 -8.38 23.05 4.99
CA ASN A 61 -7.18 23.37 5.76
C ASN A 61 -7.59 24.29 6.91
N GLU A 62 -7.98 23.69 8.04
CA GLU A 62 -7.90 24.28 9.38
C GLU A 62 -7.38 23.22 10.35
#